data_AF-A0A090IYC2-F1
#
_entry.id   AF-A0A090IYC2-F1
#
_cell.length_a   1.000
_cell.length_b   1.000
_cell.length_c   1.000
_cell.angle_alpha   90.00
_cell.angle_beta   90.00
_cell.angle_gamma   90.00
#
_symmetry.space_group_name_H-M   'P 1'
#
loop_
_entity.id
_entity.type
_entity.pdbx_description
1 polymer ?
#
loop_
_entity_poly.entity_id
_entity_poly.type
_entity_poly.pdbx_seq_one_letter_code
_entity_poly.pdbx_strand_id
1 'polypeptide(L)'
;MAAMQENVLGYAGIRQVTNILNQNIGIYGYPGDLIRRDGAINQYGMSGNVASEDSQVAYYTIDTAPGQLGSAMLNTSNQVIGVHSSGFSDRNGNPVRNGGPKMSSFMFEFVSNALN
;
A
#
# COMPACT_ATOMS: atom_id res chain seq x y z
N MET A 1 1.33 19.97 -26.11
CA MET A 1 0.58 18.72 -26.32
C MET A 1 0.22 18.20 -24.95
N ALA A 2 -1.07 18.14 -24.61
CA ALA A 2 -1.53 17.44 -23.42
C ALA A 2 -1.47 15.94 -23.71
N ALA A 3 -0.79 15.16 -22.87
CA ALA A 3 -0.86 13.71 -22.93
C ALA A 3 -2.31 13.29 -22.69
N MET A 4 -2.89 12.50 -23.59
CA MET A 4 -4.17 11.86 -23.32
C MET A 4 -3.99 10.93 -22.12
N GLN A 5 -4.81 11.16 -21.09
CA GLN A 5 -4.95 10.21 -20.00
C GLN A 5 -5.76 9.04 -20.55
N GLU A 6 -5.07 7.94 -20.87
CA GLU A 6 -5.69 6.67 -21.24
C GLU A 6 -6.52 6.17 -20.04
N ASN A 7 -7.85 6.24 -20.16
CA ASN A 7 -8.79 5.77 -19.15
C ASN A 7 -9.01 4.27 -19.35
N VAL A 8 -8.00 3.47 -19.02
CA VAL A 8 -8.09 2.01 -19.10
C VAL A 8 -8.89 1.51 -17.89
N LEU A 9 -10.12 1.07 -18.13
CA LEU A 9 -10.90 0.32 -17.16
C LEU A 9 -10.23 -1.04 -16.92
N GLY A 10 -9.94 -1.38 -15.66
CA GLY A 10 -9.32 -2.64 -15.30
C GLY A 10 -9.31 -2.89 -13.79
N TYR A 11 -9.03 -4.12 -13.40
CA TYR A 11 -8.76 -4.48 -12.01
C TYR A 11 -7.25 -4.69 -11.82
N ALA A 12 -6.72 -4.24 -10.69
CA ALA A 12 -5.36 -4.61 -10.31
C ALA A 12 -5.35 -6.09 -9.92
N GLY A 13 -4.45 -6.87 -10.52
CA GLY A 13 -4.27 -8.27 -10.14
C GLY A 13 -3.76 -8.39 -8.72
N ILE A 14 -4.26 -9.36 -7.95
CA ILE A 14 -3.69 -9.72 -6.64
C ILE A 14 -2.57 -10.74 -6.82
N ARG A 15 -1.53 -10.67 -5.97
CA ARG A 15 -0.41 -11.62 -5.99
C ARG A 15 -0.15 -12.13 -4.59
N GLN A 16 -0.34 -13.43 -4.38
CA GLN A 16 0.10 -14.09 -3.15
C GLN A 16 1.62 -13.93 -2.98
N VAL A 17 2.03 -13.54 -1.77
CA VAL A 17 3.43 -13.37 -1.38
C VAL A 17 3.74 -14.06 -0.05
N THR A 18 4.97 -14.53 0.09
CA THR A 18 5.48 -15.12 1.34
C THR A 18 6.46 -14.18 2.04
N ASN A 19 7.46 -13.68 1.30
CA ASN A 19 8.48 -12.75 1.75
C ASN A 19 8.61 -11.61 0.73
N ILE A 20 8.61 -10.37 1.21
CA ILE A 20 8.79 -9.17 0.40
C ILE A 20 9.85 -8.22 0.98
N LEU A 21 10.68 -8.69 1.92
CA LEU A 21 11.79 -7.92 2.48
C LEU A 21 12.67 -7.33 1.38
N ASN A 22 13.05 -6.05 1.54
CA ASN A 22 13.84 -5.27 0.58
C ASN A 22 13.21 -5.05 -0.80
N GLN A 23 12.00 -5.56 -1.07
CA GLN A 23 11.30 -5.26 -2.31
C GLN A 23 10.80 -3.82 -2.30
N ASN A 24 10.92 -3.16 -3.46
CA ASN A 24 10.33 -1.84 -3.66
C ASN A 24 8.82 -1.99 -3.87
N ILE A 25 8.06 -1.18 -3.15
CA ILE A 25 6.59 -1.17 -3.17
C ILE A 25 6.09 0.26 -3.41
N GLY A 26 4.93 0.37 -4.05
CA GLY A 26 4.20 1.62 -4.20
C GLY A 26 2.96 1.65 -3.31
N ILE A 27 2.64 2.83 -2.78
CA ILE A 27 1.40 3.16 -2.06
C ILE A 27 0.79 4.38 -2.76
N TYR A 28 -0.42 4.21 -3.27
CA TYR A 28 -1.16 5.24 -3.99
C TYR A 28 -2.50 5.45 -3.31
N GLY A 29 -2.79 6.69 -2.90
CA GLY A 29 -4.00 7.00 -2.15
C GLY A 29 -4.20 8.49 -1.93
N TYR A 30 -4.99 8.82 -0.90
CA TYR A 30 -5.57 10.15 -0.69
C TYR A 30 -5.10 10.77 0.63
N PRO A 31 -3.82 11.19 0.73
CA PRO A 31 -3.24 11.79 1.94
C PRO A 31 -3.99 13.08 2.32
N GLY A 32 -4.65 13.06 3.48
CA GLY A 32 -5.55 14.11 3.91
C GLY A 32 -4.87 15.44 4.26
N ASP A 33 -3.58 15.41 4.61
CA ASP A 33 -2.76 16.61 4.78
C ASP A 33 -2.56 17.35 3.44
N LEU A 34 -2.25 16.63 2.36
CA LEU A 34 -2.12 17.23 1.03
C LEU A 34 -3.47 17.69 0.49
N ILE A 35 -4.54 16.94 0.74
CA ILE A 35 -5.91 17.36 0.38
C ILE A 35 -6.29 18.68 1.08
N ARG A 36 -5.98 18.81 2.38
CA ARG A 36 -6.23 20.07 3.11
C ARG A 36 -5.35 21.21 2.61
N ARG A 37 -4.08 20.93 2.30
CA ARG A 37 -3.13 21.93 1.79
C ARG A 37 -3.54 22.46 0.41
N ASP A 38 -3.93 21.55 -0.48
CA ASP A 38 -4.18 21.87 -1.90
C ASP A 38 -5.64 22.25 -2.17
N GLY A 39 -6.55 21.99 -1.22
CA GLY A 39 -7.98 22.27 -1.36
C GLY A 39 -8.69 21.39 -2.38
N ALA A 40 -8.10 20.25 -2.75
CA ALA A 40 -8.59 19.35 -3.78
C ALA A 40 -8.34 17.87 -3.39
N ILE A 41 -9.24 16.98 -3.81
CA ILE A 41 -9.07 15.53 -3.63
C ILE A 41 -8.22 15.00 -4.79
N ASN A 42 -6.92 14.90 -4.56
CA ASN A 42 -5.96 14.32 -5.50
C ASN A 42 -5.43 12.99 -4.97
N GLN A 43 -5.13 12.07 -5.89
CA GLN A 43 -4.37 10.85 -5.57
C GLN A 43 -2.88 11.16 -5.64
N TYR A 44 -2.11 10.66 -4.67
CA TYR A 44 -0.65 10.79 -4.63
C TYR A 44 -0.01 9.41 -4.52
N GLY A 45 1.13 9.25 -5.18
CA GLY A 45 1.94 8.04 -5.14
C GLY A 45 3.22 8.24 -4.35
N MET A 46 3.54 7.26 -3.51
CA MET A 46 4.77 7.19 -2.74
C MET A 46 5.35 5.78 -2.89
N SER A 47 6.68 5.67 -2.96
CA SER A 47 7.34 4.37 -3.11
C SER A 47 8.55 4.26 -2.22
N GLY A 48 8.86 3.05 -1.81
CA GLY A 48 10.03 2.75 -1.00
C GLY A 48 10.15 1.25 -0.77
N ASN A 49 11.18 0.84 -0.03
CA ASN A 49 11.42 -0.58 0.19
C ASN A 49 10.76 -1.05 1.49
N VAL A 50 10.31 -2.30 1.49
CA VAL A 50 9.96 -3.01 2.72
C VAL A 50 11.22 -3.15 3.57
N ALA A 51 11.19 -2.60 4.77
CA ALA A 51 12.34 -2.51 5.66
C ALA A 51 12.40 -3.66 6.69
N SER A 52 11.25 -4.25 7.01
CA SER A 52 11.13 -5.45 7.82
C SER A 52 9.77 -6.10 7.57
N GLU A 53 9.61 -7.37 7.93
CA GLU A 53 8.33 -8.07 7.85
C GLU A 53 8.26 -9.22 8.84
N ASP A 54 7.05 -9.62 9.18
CA ASP A 54 6.74 -10.92 9.79
C ASP A 54 5.93 -11.78 8.80
N SER A 55 5.33 -12.88 9.27
CA SER A 55 4.55 -13.77 8.39
C SER A 55 3.33 -13.10 7.75
N GLN A 56 2.75 -12.08 8.39
CA GLN A 56 1.51 -11.43 7.98
C GLN A 56 1.67 -9.97 7.59
N VAL A 57 2.60 -9.24 8.22
CA VAL A 57 2.71 -7.78 8.08
C VAL A 57 4.04 -7.41 7.45
N ALA A 58 4.01 -6.46 6.51
CA ALA A 58 5.20 -5.78 6.02
C ALA A 58 5.27 -4.36 6.57
N TYR A 59 6.48 -3.94 6.91
CA TYR A 59 6.75 -2.65 7.55
C TYR A 59 7.77 -1.85 6.71
N TYR A 60 7.54 -0.56 6.57
CA TYR A 60 8.28 0.35 5.68
C TYR A 60 8.32 1.77 6.23
N THR A 61 9.22 2.60 5.69
CA THR A 61 9.36 4.02 6.04
C THR A 61 8.79 4.94 4.97
N ILE A 62 7.89 4.42 4.13
CA ILE A 62 7.16 5.23 3.16
C ILE A 62 6.26 6.16 3.96
N ASP A 63 6.42 7.47 3.79
CA ASP A 63 5.60 8.46 4.46
C ASP A 63 4.13 8.28 4.07
N THR A 64 3.24 8.33 5.05
CA THR A 64 1.79 8.25 4.84
C THR A 64 1.09 9.19 5.80
N ALA A 65 -0.10 9.66 5.43
CA ALA A 65 -0.94 10.52 6.24
C ALA A 65 -2.35 9.94 6.40
N PRO A 66 -3.13 10.36 7.42
CA PRO A 66 -4.54 10.01 7.51
C PRO A 66 -5.27 10.23 6.18
N GLY A 67 -6.06 9.25 5.74
CA GLY A 67 -6.66 9.21 4.39
C GLY A 67 -6.00 8.21 3.43
N GLN A 68 -4.80 7.71 3.76
CA GLN A 68 -4.13 6.63 3.00
C GLN A 68 -4.41 5.22 3.53
N LEU A 69 -5.15 5.09 4.64
CA LEU A 69 -5.55 3.78 5.18
C LEU A 69 -6.39 3.03 4.15
N GLY A 70 -6.02 1.79 3.83
CA GLY A 70 -6.67 0.99 2.79
C GLY A 70 -6.02 1.10 1.40
N SER A 71 -5.04 1.99 1.21
CA SER A 71 -4.29 2.07 -0.05
C SER A 71 -3.58 0.75 -0.36
N ALA A 72 -3.61 0.34 -1.63
CA ALA A 72 -2.95 -0.88 -2.08
C ALA A 72 -1.43 -0.78 -1.96
N MET A 73 -0.80 -1.86 -1.49
CA MET A 73 0.63 -2.08 -1.61
C MET A 73 0.90 -2.76 -2.96
N LEU A 74 1.49 -2.01 -3.89
CA LEU A 74 1.77 -2.49 -5.24
C LEU A 74 3.22 -2.94 -5.37
N ASN A 75 3.44 -4.09 -6.00
CA ASN A 75 4.78 -4.46 -6.48
C ASN A 75 5.14 -3.69 -7.77
N THR A 76 6.37 -3.88 -8.27
CA THR A 76 6.85 -3.21 -9.49
C THR A 76 6.12 -3.64 -10.78
N SER A 77 5.33 -4.72 -10.71
CA SER A 77 4.45 -5.18 -11.79
C SER A 77 3.00 -4.69 -11.63
N ASN A 78 2.75 -3.71 -10.75
CA ASN A 78 1.43 -3.15 -10.42
C ASN A 78 0.42 -4.19 -9.91
N GLN A 79 0.89 -5.24 -9.24
CA GLN A 79 0.02 -6.22 -8.58
C GLN A 79 -0.12 -5.88 -7.10
N VAL A 80 -1.32 -6.08 -6.55
CA VAL A 80 -1.60 -5.90 -5.13
C VAL A 80 -0.98 -7.05 -4.35
N ILE A 81 0.01 -6.73 -3.51
CA ILE A 81 0.72 -7.67 -2.65
C ILE A 81 0.47 -7.40 -1.16
N GLY A 82 -0.44 -6.47 -0.84
CA GLY A 82 -0.84 -6.12 0.51
C GLY A 82 -1.66 -4.84 0.55
N VAL A 83 -1.95 -4.36 1.75
CA VAL A 83 -2.73 -3.13 1.99
C VAL A 83 -2.04 -2.31 3.08
N HIS A 84 -1.94 -1.00 2.91
CA HIS A 84 -1.50 -0.10 3.97
C HIS A 84 -2.59 0.02 5.04
N SER A 85 -2.25 -0.22 6.32
CA SER A 85 -3.23 -0.24 7.41
C SER A 85 -2.99 0.77 8.51
N SER A 86 -1.73 1.08 8.84
CA SER A 86 -1.43 1.85 10.05
C SER A 86 0.06 2.22 10.16
N GLY A 87 0.33 3.22 11.00
CA GLY A 87 1.63 3.40 11.64
C GLY A 87 1.78 2.45 12.83
N PHE A 88 2.98 1.90 13.00
CA PHE A 88 3.34 1.00 14.09
C PHE A 88 4.39 1.67 14.99
N SER A 89 4.20 1.51 16.30
CA SER A 89 5.12 2.00 17.32
C SER A 89 5.94 0.87 17.93
N ASP A 90 7.13 1.21 18.44
CA ASP A 90 7.92 0.29 19.27
C ASP A 90 7.24 0.10 20.64
N ARG A 91 7.83 -0.75 21.48
CA ARG A 91 7.33 -1.01 22.84
C ARG A 91 7.32 0.24 23.74
N ASN A 92 8.04 1.29 23.35
CA ASN A 92 8.13 2.56 24.07
C ASN A 92 7.17 3.62 23.47
N GLY A 93 6.36 3.26 22.48
CA GLY A 93 5.41 4.16 21.83
C GLY A 93 6.01 5.03 20.73
N ASN A 94 7.31 4.92 20.42
CA ASN A 94 7.91 5.71 19.35
C ASN A 94 7.44 5.20 17.98
N PRO A 95 7.01 6.08 17.06
CA PRO A 95 6.69 5.67 15.70
C PRO A 95 7.92 5.05 15.04
N VAL A 96 7.80 3.82 14.55
CA VAL A 96 8.92 3.12 13.91
C VAL A 96 8.71 3.05 12.42
N ARG A 97 7.56 2.52 11.99
CA ARG A 97 7.28 2.21 10.59
C ARG A 97 5.80 2.28 10.28
N ASN A 98 5.49 2.66 9.05
CA ASN A 98 4.20 2.35 8.46
C ASN A 98 4.17 0.88 8.05
N GLY A 99 2.98 0.31 7.89
CA GLY A 99 2.87 -1.07 7.51
C GLY A 99 1.45 -1.49 7.17
N GLY A 100 1.32 -2.78 6.91
CA GLY A 100 0.02 -3.43 6.84
C GLY A 100 0.08 -4.86 6.33
N PRO A 101 -1.09 -5.53 6.28
CA PRO A 101 -1.16 -6.93 5.94
C PRO A 101 -0.65 -7.18 4.52
N LYS A 102 0.16 -8.22 4.38
CA LYS A 102 0.57 -8.80 3.11
C LYS A 102 -0.58 -9.59 2.50
N MET A 103 -0.53 -9.77 1.19
CA MET A 103 -1.32 -10.77 0.47
C MET A 103 -0.75 -12.17 0.76
N SER A 104 -0.83 -12.60 2.03
CA SER A 104 -0.46 -13.95 2.46
C SER A 104 -1.37 -15.00 1.80
N SER A 105 -1.06 -16.29 1.93
CA SER A 105 -1.95 -17.34 1.40
C SER A 105 -3.37 -17.21 1.93
N PHE A 106 -3.52 -16.98 3.24
CA PHE A 106 -4.81 -16.75 3.87
C PHE A 106 -5.55 -15.56 3.27
N MET A 107 -4.87 -14.42 3.11
CA MET A 107 -5.49 -13.23 2.53
C MET A 107 -5.85 -13.43 1.06
N PHE A 108 -4.97 -14.10 0.30
CA PHE A 108 -5.20 -14.40 -1.10
C PHE A 108 -6.42 -15.30 -1.29
N GLU A 109 -6.55 -16.37 -0.50
CA GLU A 109 -7.73 -17.24 -0.51
C GLU A 109 -9.00 -16.49 -0.11
N PHE A 110 -8.93 -15.69 0.96
CA PHE A 110 -10.05 -14.88 1.43
C PHE A 110 -10.57 -13.93 0.34
N VAL A 111 -9.66 -13.15 -0.27
CA VAL A 111 -10.02 -12.20 -1.34
C VAL A 111 -10.47 -12.93 -2.60
N SER A 112 -9.77 -13.99 -3.02
CA SER A 112 -10.14 -14.75 -4.23
C SER A 112 -11.53 -15.36 -4.12
N ASN A 113 -11.90 -15.88 -2.93
CA ASN A 113 -13.23 -16.43 -2.69
C ASN A 113 -14.33 -15.37 -2.68
N ALA A 114 -14.01 -14.11 -2.35
CA ALA A 114 -14.97 -13.00 -2.38
C ALA A 114 -15.18 -12.40 -3.79
N LEU A 115 -14.31 -12.76 -4.75
CA LEU A 115 -14.37 -12.30 -6.13
C LEU A 115 -15.04 -13.31 -7.09
N ASN A 116 -15.28 -14.53 -6.62
CA ASN A 116 -16.01 -15.59 -7.32
C ASN A 116 -17.51 -15.52 -7.01
#